data_AF-A0A3D5ARD4-F1
#
_entry.id   AF-A0A3D5ARD4-F1
#
_cell.length_a   1.000
_cell.length_b   1.000
_cell.length_c   1.000
_cell.angle_alpha   90.00
_cell.angle_beta   90.00
_cell.angle_gamma   90.00
#
_symmetry.space_group_name_H-M   'P 1'
#
loop_
_entity.id
_entity.type
_entity.pdbx_description
1 polymer ?
#
loop_
_entity_poly.entity_id
_entity_poly.type
_entity_poly.pdbx_seq_one_letter_code
_entity_poly.pdbx_strand_id
1 'polypeptide(L)'
;MTSSRLRFDGRVLLLGCGSVSQCLQPLLLRHLDMDFTRLTVLDFEDLAGSIPDTLAAGASYVRERITEQNISEQLAKYVGDGDLLINLAWNIDTVEIIQWCQDHGVRYVDTSVELWDPYEDQLTTTPQDRTLYARHMKLRERAKTWRKDGPTAVVEHGANPGLVSHWTKVALEDIATAMLAQSELDGARR
;
A
#
# COMPACT_ATOMS: atom_id res chain seq x y z
N MET A 1 25.66 2.42 -10.36
CA MET A 1 24.93 3.41 -9.54
C MET A 1 24.81 2.85 -8.14
N THR A 2 25.47 3.45 -7.16
CA THR A 2 25.29 3.10 -5.74
C THR A 2 23.85 3.46 -5.36
N SER A 3 23.01 2.45 -5.13
CA SER A 3 21.63 2.66 -4.66
C SER A 3 21.72 3.34 -3.29
N SER A 4 21.30 4.60 -3.19
CA SER A 4 21.19 5.29 -1.91
C SER A 4 20.11 4.57 -1.09
N ARG A 5 20.50 3.91 0.00
CA ARG A 5 19.54 3.30 0.91
C ARG A 5 18.78 4.39 1.66
N LEU A 6 17.48 4.20 1.82
CA LEU A 6 16.57 5.08 2.55
C LEU A 6 16.60 4.70 4.02
N ARG A 7 17.10 5.59 4.85
CA ARG A 7 17.12 5.37 6.30
C ARG A 7 15.68 5.37 6.86
N PHE A 8 15.36 4.35 7.64
CA PHE A 8 14.09 4.26 8.35
C PHE A 8 14.32 3.67 9.75
N ASP A 9 14.09 4.47 10.78
CA ASP A 9 14.36 4.07 12.16
C ASP A 9 13.12 3.43 12.85
N GLY A 10 11.95 3.44 12.22
CA GLY A 10 10.70 2.88 12.77
C GLY A 10 10.56 1.36 12.59
N ARG A 11 9.42 0.82 13.03
CA ARG A 11 8.99 -0.56 12.75
C ARG A 11 8.21 -0.63 11.45
N VAL A 12 8.28 -1.78 10.79
CA VAL A 12 7.49 -2.09 9.60
C VAL A 12 6.63 -3.31 9.87
N LEU A 13 5.33 -3.18 9.71
CA LEU A 13 4.41 -4.31 9.64
C LEU A 13 4.00 -4.52 8.18
N LEU A 14 4.33 -5.70 7.65
CA LEU A 14 3.94 -6.14 6.32
C LEU A 14 2.81 -7.16 6.46
N LEU A 15 1.57 -6.75 6.15
CA LEU A 15 0.42 -7.65 6.12
C LEU A 15 0.37 -8.39 4.78
N GLY A 16 0.27 -9.71 4.83
CA GLY A 16 0.30 -10.60 3.68
C GLY A 16 1.72 -11.05 3.29
N CYS A 17 1.83 -12.34 2.97
CA CYS A 17 3.03 -13.00 2.44
C CYS A 17 2.76 -13.64 1.07
N GLY A 18 1.76 -13.14 0.33
CA GLY A 18 1.46 -13.57 -1.03
C GLY A 18 2.52 -13.13 -2.06
N SER A 19 2.23 -13.36 -3.35
CA SER A 19 3.18 -13.11 -4.45
C SER A 19 3.71 -11.67 -4.51
N VAL A 20 2.86 -10.67 -4.30
CA VAL A 20 3.27 -9.25 -4.31
C VAL A 20 4.23 -8.96 -3.17
N SER A 21 3.94 -9.47 -1.97
CA SER A 21 4.79 -9.32 -0.79
C SER A 21 6.15 -9.98 -0.97
N GLN A 22 6.18 -11.20 -1.51
CA GLN A 22 7.42 -11.93 -1.79
C GLN A 22 8.30 -11.19 -2.82
N CYS A 23 7.70 -10.50 -3.79
CA CYS A 23 8.44 -9.64 -4.72
C CYS A 23 8.93 -8.32 -4.09
N LEU A 24 8.22 -7.78 -3.10
CA LEU A 24 8.58 -6.55 -2.40
C LEU A 24 9.75 -6.75 -1.43
N GLN A 25 9.77 -7.85 -0.69
CA GLN A 25 10.72 -8.05 0.41
C GLN A 25 12.21 -7.93 0.00
N PRO A 26 12.67 -8.49 -1.13
CA PRO A 26 14.04 -8.26 -1.62
C PRO A 26 14.33 -6.78 -1.92
N LEU A 27 13.31 -6.00 -2.30
CA LEU A 27 13.45 -4.57 -2.51
C LEU A 27 13.59 -3.81 -1.19
N LEU A 28 12.88 -4.24 -0.14
CA LEU A 28 13.05 -3.70 1.22
C LEU A 28 14.48 -3.93 1.70
N LEU A 29 14.97 -5.18 1.62
CA LEU A 29 16.35 -5.54 2.00
C LEU A 29 17.41 -4.75 1.23
N ARG A 30 17.15 -4.47 -0.05
CA ARG A 30 18.07 -3.73 -0.92
C ARG A 30 18.09 -2.23 -0.63
N HIS A 31 16.92 -1.64 -0.38
CA HIS A 31 16.73 -0.18 -0.42
C HIS A 31 16.48 0.47 0.92
N LEU A 32 16.06 -0.26 1.96
CA LEU A 32 15.92 0.31 3.30
C LEU A 32 17.21 0.12 4.09
N ASP A 33 17.66 1.20 4.71
CA ASP A 33 18.67 1.19 5.75
C ASP A 33 17.96 1.20 7.11
N MET A 34 17.68 0.00 7.62
CA MET A 34 16.96 -0.23 8.87
C MET A 34 17.47 -1.50 9.56
N ASP A 35 17.16 -1.63 10.85
CA ASP A 35 17.30 -2.88 11.59
C ASP A 35 16.12 -3.82 11.26
N PHE A 36 16.37 -4.87 10.47
CA PHE A 36 15.32 -5.79 10.01
C PHE A 36 14.70 -6.65 11.12
N THR A 37 15.25 -6.64 12.35
CA THR A 37 14.54 -7.20 13.51
C THR A 37 13.26 -6.41 13.86
N ARG A 38 13.11 -5.20 13.31
CA ARG A 38 11.91 -4.35 13.40
C ARG A 38 10.92 -4.54 12.25
N LEU A 39 11.18 -5.49 11.35
CA LEU A 39 10.25 -5.90 10.31
C LEU A 39 9.48 -7.14 10.76
N THR A 40 8.15 -7.05 10.75
CA THR A 40 7.25 -8.18 10.98
C THR A 40 6.43 -8.45 9.72
N VAL A 41 6.45 -9.69 9.23
CA VAL A 41 5.55 -10.19 8.19
C VAL A 41 4.43 -10.98 8.87
N LEU A 42 3.18 -10.62 8.58
CA LEU A 42 2.01 -11.25 9.19
C LEU A 42 1.09 -11.80 8.11
N ASP A 43 0.80 -13.09 8.17
CA ASP A 43 -0.15 -13.77 7.29
C ASP A 43 -0.86 -14.89 8.07
N PHE A 44 -2.06 -15.30 7.67
CA PHE A 44 -2.76 -16.41 8.32
C PHE A 44 -2.27 -17.78 7.82
N GLU A 45 -1.67 -17.84 6.63
CA GLU A 45 -1.03 -19.03 6.09
C GLU A 45 0.39 -19.21 6.66
N ASP A 46 0.91 -20.43 6.54
CA ASP A 46 2.30 -20.73 6.89
C ASP A 46 3.18 -20.62 5.65
N LEU A 47 3.66 -19.41 5.38
CA LEU A 47 4.47 -19.05 4.21
C LEU A 47 5.88 -18.58 4.62
N ALA A 48 6.30 -18.81 5.87
CA ALA A 48 7.65 -18.43 6.32
C ALA A 48 8.75 -19.02 5.43
N GLY A 49 8.55 -20.23 4.92
CA GLY A 49 9.48 -20.91 4.01
C GLY A 49 9.66 -20.24 2.64
N SER A 50 8.76 -19.31 2.23
CA SER A 50 8.88 -18.61 0.95
C SER A 50 9.74 -17.34 1.02
N ILE A 51 10.17 -16.93 2.23
CA ILE A 51 10.90 -15.67 2.46
C ILE A 51 12.21 -15.86 3.25
N PRO A 52 13.07 -16.83 2.89
CA PRO A 52 14.23 -17.19 3.70
C PRO A 52 15.21 -16.04 3.92
N ASP A 53 15.44 -15.19 2.92
CA ASP A 53 16.39 -14.07 3.03
C ASP A 53 15.88 -12.99 4.01
N THR A 54 14.57 -12.74 4.03
CA THR A 54 13.94 -11.78 4.95
C THR A 54 14.07 -12.25 6.39
N LEU A 55 13.87 -13.55 6.64
CA LEU A 55 14.05 -14.15 7.97
C LEU A 55 15.53 -14.19 8.38
N ALA A 56 16.43 -14.51 7.45
CA ALA A 56 17.87 -14.49 7.69
C ALA A 56 18.38 -13.07 8.03
N ALA A 57 17.71 -12.02 7.53
CA ALA A 57 17.98 -10.64 7.89
C ALA A 57 17.48 -10.26 9.30
N GLY A 58 16.70 -11.13 9.97
CA GLY A 58 16.23 -10.95 11.34
C GLY A 58 14.74 -10.62 11.48
N ALA A 59 13.99 -10.52 10.37
CA ALA A 59 12.56 -10.25 10.42
C ALA A 59 11.78 -11.36 11.12
N SER A 60 10.66 -11.01 11.73
CA SER A 60 9.73 -11.95 12.34
C SER A 60 8.62 -12.36 11.37
N TYR A 61 8.22 -13.64 11.40
CA TYR A 61 7.00 -14.11 10.74
C TYR A 61 5.95 -14.47 11.79
N VAL A 62 4.77 -13.89 11.67
CA VAL A 62 3.64 -14.13 12.57
C VAL A 62 2.53 -14.79 11.78
N ARG A 63 2.11 -15.97 12.24
CA ARG A 63 0.99 -16.69 11.66
C ARG A 63 -0.32 -16.37 12.38
N GLU A 64 -0.97 -15.28 11.98
CA GLU A 64 -2.22 -14.83 12.56
C GLU A 64 -3.14 -14.23 11.49
N ARG A 65 -4.45 -14.29 11.73
CA ARG A 65 -5.45 -13.66 10.87
C ARG A 65 -5.90 -12.35 11.48
N ILE A 66 -5.83 -11.27 10.70
CA ILE A 66 -6.50 -10.02 11.03
C ILE A 66 -8.00 -10.17 10.74
N THR A 67 -8.84 -9.79 11.69
CA THR A 67 -10.31 -9.78 11.59
C THR A 67 -10.84 -8.46 12.12
N GLU A 68 -12.09 -8.14 11.77
CA GLU A 68 -12.80 -6.96 12.28
C GLU A 68 -12.75 -6.88 13.82
N GLN A 69 -12.82 -8.03 14.51
CA GLN A 69 -12.85 -8.07 15.97
C GLN A 69 -11.46 -7.87 16.61
N ASN A 70 -10.38 -8.17 15.89
CA ASN A 70 -9.03 -8.20 16.49
C ASN A 70 -8.07 -7.14 15.91
N ILE A 71 -8.43 -6.45 14.82
CA ILE A 71 -7.52 -5.59 14.07
C ILE A 71 -6.82 -4.57 14.99
N SER A 72 -7.56 -3.90 15.88
CA SER A 72 -6.97 -2.89 16.75
C SER A 72 -5.92 -3.45 17.69
N GLU A 73 -6.24 -4.54 18.39
CA GLU A 73 -5.33 -5.20 19.32
C GLU A 73 -4.13 -5.81 18.58
N GLN A 74 -4.34 -6.36 17.38
CA GLN A 74 -3.28 -6.97 16.61
C GLN A 74 -2.27 -5.97 16.08
N LEU A 75 -2.74 -4.90 15.44
CA LEU A 75 -1.84 -3.90 14.87
C LEU A 75 -1.01 -3.21 15.96
N ALA A 76 -1.61 -2.95 17.13
CA ALA A 76 -0.94 -2.33 18.27
C ALA A 76 0.26 -3.12 18.82
N LYS A 77 0.33 -4.45 18.58
CA LYS A 77 1.49 -5.27 18.98
C LYS A 77 2.73 -4.95 18.16
N TYR A 78 2.56 -4.52 16.90
CA TYR A 78 3.66 -4.47 15.93
C TYR A 78 4.03 -3.06 15.50
N VAL A 79 3.09 -2.12 15.46
CA VAL A 79 3.32 -0.74 14.98
C VAL A 79 2.61 0.30 15.85
N GLY A 80 3.12 1.53 15.83
CA GLY A 80 2.58 2.71 16.52
C GLY A 80 3.11 4.01 15.90
N ASP A 81 3.06 5.11 16.64
CA ASP A 81 3.39 6.45 16.10
C ASP A 81 4.76 6.49 15.40
N GLY A 82 4.77 6.97 14.16
CA GLY A 82 5.95 7.06 13.31
C GLY A 82 6.32 5.79 12.52
N ASP A 83 5.68 4.67 12.81
CA ASP A 83 5.92 3.38 12.13
C ASP A 83 5.22 3.30 10.76
N LEU A 84 5.50 2.23 10.00
CA LEU A 84 4.95 1.99 8.67
C LEU A 84 4.17 0.66 8.62
N LEU A 85 2.94 0.72 8.12
CA LEU A 85 2.13 -0.44 7.77
C LEU A 85 2.07 -0.56 6.24
N ILE A 86 2.54 -1.69 5.72
CA ILE A 86 2.44 -2.08 4.31
C ILE A 86 1.38 -3.18 4.20
N ASN A 87 0.25 -2.89 3.58
CA ASN A 87 -0.86 -3.84 3.45
C ASN A 87 -0.87 -4.45 2.04
N LEU A 88 -0.48 -5.71 1.96
CA LEU A 88 -0.56 -6.56 0.76
C LEU A 88 -1.41 -7.81 1.02
N ALA A 89 -2.31 -7.73 2.01
CA ALA A 89 -3.29 -8.76 2.31
C ALA A 89 -4.61 -8.49 1.55
N TRP A 90 -5.48 -9.50 1.57
CA TRP A 90 -6.85 -9.42 1.07
C TRP A 90 -7.84 -9.57 2.24
N ASN A 91 -9.10 -9.18 2.03
CA ASN A 91 -10.17 -9.26 3.04
C ASN A 91 -9.93 -8.48 4.34
N ILE A 92 -9.41 -7.25 4.25
CA ILE A 92 -9.33 -6.29 5.35
C ILE A 92 -9.94 -4.99 4.87
N ASP A 93 -10.93 -4.43 5.57
CA ASP A 93 -11.56 -3.17 5.14
C ASP A 93 -10.54 -2.02 5.16
N THR A 94 -10.31 -1.42 3.98
CA THR A 94 -9.31 -0.36 3.80
C THR A 94 -9.63 0.91 4.58
N VAL A 95 -10.92 1.23 4.74
CA VAL A 95 -11.33 2.43 5.48
C VAL A 95 -11.01 2.26 6.97
N GLU A 96 -11.27 1.07 7.51
CA GLU A 96 -11.02 0.74 8.91
C GLU A 96 -9.54 0.68 9.25
N ILE A 97 -8.73 -0.03 8.46
CA ILE A 97 -7.28 -0.12 8.72
C ILE A 97 -6.58 1.24 8.59
N ILE A 98 -6.95 2.06 7.60
CA ILE A 98 -6.41 3.41 7.46
C ILE A 98 -6.87 4.28 8.63
N GLN A 99 -8.13 4.17 9.05
CA GLN A 99 -8.60 4.89 10.23
C GLN A 99 -7.77 4.56 11.46
N TRP A 100 -7.51 3.27 11.71
CA TRP A 100 -6.64 2.85 12.81
C TRP A 100 -5.25 3.49 12.69
N CYS A 101 -4.66 3.48 11.49
CA CYS A 101 -3.36 4.12 11.25
C CYS A 101 -3.39 5.62 11.53
N GLN A 102 -4.44 6.34 11.12
CA GLN A 102 -4.63 7.77 11.39
C GLN A 102 -4.71 8.07 12.89
N ASP A 103 -5.40 7.22 13.64
CA ASP A 103 -5.57 7.37 15.10
C ASP A 103 -4.28 7.11 15.87
N HIS A 104 -3.40 6.23 15.35
CA HIS A 104 -2.17 5.79 16.01
C HIS A 104 -0.88 6.39 15.44
N GLY A 105 -0.97 7.33 14.49
CA GLY A 105 0.22 7.98 13.90
C GLY A 105 1.04 7.09 12.97
N VAL A 106 0.45 6.02 12.44
CA VAL A 106 1.12 5.03 11.58
C VAL A 106 0.96 5.42 10.11
N ARG A 107 2.05 5.38 9.35
CA ARG A 107 2.02 5.58 7.89
C ARG A 107 1.48 4.32 7.23
N TYR A 108 0.73 4.48 6.15
CA TYR A 108 0.06 3.37 5.48
C TYR A 108 0.34 3.34 3.98
N VAL A 109 0.51 2.15 3.42
CA VAL A 109 0.49 1.93 1.96
C VAL A 109 -0.17 0.60 1.62
N ASP A 110 -0.96 0.56 0.55
CA ASP A 110 -1.52 -0.66 -0.02
C ASP A 110 -1.50 -0.67 -1.56
N THR A 111 -2.07 -1.73 -2.13
CA THR A 111 -2.24 -1.87 -3.59
C THR A 111 -3.69 -2.07 -4.04
N SER A 112 -4.66 -2.06 -3.11
CA SER A 112 -6.08 -2.33 -3.40
C SER A 112 -7.00 -1.76 -2.30
N VAL A 113 -8.20 -1.31 -2.69
CA VAL A 113 -9.29 -1.01 -1.74
C VAL A 113 -10.13 -2.26 -1.51
N GLU A 114 -9.94 -2.87 -0.34
CA GLU A 114 -10.55 -4.12 0.11
C GLU A 114 -11.68 -3.90 1.13
N LEU A 115 -12.48 -4.96 1.32
CA LEU A 115 -13.56 -5.07 2.30
C LEU A 115 -13.32 -6.31 3.15
N TRP A 116 -13.89 -6.40 4.35
CA TRP A 116 -13.84 -7.64 5.17
C TRP A 116 -14.42 -8.85 4.44
N ASP A 117 -15.60 -8.68 3.85
CA ASP A 117 -16.22 -9.65 2.96
C ASP A 117 -16.85 -8.94 1.74
N PRO A 118 -16.26 -9.08 0.54
CA PRO A 118 -16.79 -8.44 -0.67
C PRO A 118 -18.05 -9.12 -1.24
N TYR A 119 -18.45 -10.28 -0.70
CA TYR A 119 -19.61 -11.07 -1.13
C TYR A 119 -20.74 -11.11 -0.11
N GLU A 120 -20.52 -10.59 1.09
CA GLU A 120 -21.57 -10.38 2.08
C GLU A 120 -22.71 -9.56 1.44
N ASP A 121 -23.95 -10.03 1.64
CA ASP A 121 -25.15 -9.36 1.14
C ASP A 121 -25.15 -9.06 -0.37
N GLN A 122 -24.39 -9.81 -1.17
CA GLN A 122 -24.26 -9.55 -2.61
C GLN A 122 -25.60 -9.65 -3.37
N LEU A 123 -26.53 -10.46 -2.85
CA LEU A 123 -27.87 -10.66 -3.39
C LEU A 123 -28.85 -9.54 -3.03
N THR A 124 -28.59 -8.81 -1.94
CA THR A 124 -29.45 -7.75 -1.40
C THR A 124 -28.89 -6.35 -1.68
N THR A 125 -27.59 -6.24 -1.92
CA THR A 125 -26.88 -5.00 -2.27
C THR A 125 -27.10 -4.63 -3.74
N THR A 126 -27.40 -3.35 -4.01
CA THR A 126 -27.62 -2.89 -5.38
C THR A 126 -26.34 -3.02 -6.22
N PRO A 127 -26.43 -3.24 -7.55
CA PRO A 127 -25.25 -3.30 -8.42
C PRO A 127 -24.32 -2.08 -8.30
N GLN A 128 -24.88 -0.89 -8.06
CA GLN A 128 -24.16 0.37 -7.92
C GLN A 128 -23.26 0.37 -6.68
N ASP A 129 -23.77 -0.13 -5.56
CA ASP A 129 -23.05 -0.18 -4.28
C ASP A 129 -21.93 -1.23 -4.27
N ARG A 130 -21.96 -2.16 -5.24
CA ARG A 130 -20.93 -3.21 -5.42
C ARG A 130 -19.71 -2.75 -6.23
N THR A 131 -19.74 -1.54 -6.78
CA THR A 131 -18.67 -1.04 -7.65
C THR A 131 -17.44 -0.59 -6.86
N LEU A 132 -16.25 -0.68 -7.49
CA LEU A 132 -15.04 -0.02 -6.95
C LEU A 132 -15.24 1.49 -6.79
N TYR A 133 -16.04 2.12 -7.65
CA TYR A 133 -16.41 3.52 -7.52
C TYR A 133 -17.09 3.82 -6.18
N ALA A 134 -18.08 3.03 -5.78
CA ALA A 134 -18.76 3.20 -4.49
C ALA A 134 -17.77 3.07 -3.31
N ARG A 135 -16.87 2.09 -3.36
CA ARG A 135 -15.81 1.91 -2.35
C ARG A 135 -14.89 3.14 -2.26
N HIS A 136 -14.44 3.64 -3.41
CA HIS A 136 -13.61 4.85 -3.49
C HIS A 136 -14.33 6.07 -2.94
N MET A 137 -15.62 6.24 -3.24
CA MET A 137 -16.41 7.35 -2.70
C MET A 137 -16.54 7.27 -1.18
N LYS A 138 -16.79 6.09 -0.60
CA LYS A 138 -16.78 5.87 0.86
C LYS A 138 -15.44 6.26 1.48
N LEU A 139 -14.32 5.83 0.88
CA LEU A 139 -12.98 6.18 1.32
C LEU A 139 -12.73 7.69 1.25
N ARG A 140 -13.13 8.35 0.15
CA ARG A 140 -12.98 9.82 0.00
C ARG A 140 -13.80 10.60 1.01
N GLU A 141 -15.03 10.17 1.30
CA GLU A 141 -15.84 10.80 2.34
C GLU A 141 -15.21 10.64 3.72
N ARG A 142 -14.66 9.44 4.03
CA ARG A 142 -13.91 9.25 5.27
C ARG A 142 -12.65 10.12 5.32
N ALA A 143 -11.92 10.21 4.22
CA ALA A 143 -10.66 10.96 4.17
C ALA A 143 -10.84 12.46 4.51
N LYS A 144 -12.02 13.03 4.24
CA LYS A 144 -12.35 14.41 4.63
C LYS A 144 -12.37 14.63 6.14
N THR A 145 -12.56 13.58 6.94
CA THR A 145 -12.62 13.69 8.40
C THR A 145 -11.25 13.55 9.08
N TRP A 146 -10.23 13.11 8.34
CA TRP A 146 -8.87 12.95 8.88
C TRP A 146 -8.18 14.31 9.07
N ARG A 147 -7.26 14.36 10.03
CA ARG A 147 -6.47 15.57 10.31
C ARG A 147 -5.56 15.87 9.11
N LYS A 148 -5.43 17.15 8.76
CA LYS A 148 -4.58 17.58 7.62
C LYS A 148 -3.10 17.27 7.83
N ASP A 149 -2.66 17.23 9.08
CA ASP A 149 -1.31 16.89 9.56
C ASP A 149 -1.24 15.45 10.12
N GLY A 150 -2.21 14.61 9.77
CA GLY A 150 -2.19 13.18 10.10
C GLY A 150 -1.10 12.41 9.33
N PRO A 151 -0.85 11.14 9.71
CA PRO A 151 0.10 10.31 9.00
C PRO A 151 -0.33 10.10 7.54
N THR A 152 0.63 9.96 6.64
CA THR A 152 0.33 9.72 5.22
C THR A 152 -0.21 8.31 5.00
N ALA A 153 -1.30 8.20 4.24
CA ALA A 153 -1.81 6.95 3.69
C ALA A 153 -1.77 7.00 2.16
N VAL A 154 -1.04 6.08 1.54
CA VAL A 154 -0.92 5.96 0.08
C VAL A 154 -1.74 4.74 -0.37
N VAL A 155 -2.87 5.00 -1.01
CA VAL A 155 -3.82 3.96 -1.39
C VAL A 155 -3.61 3.56 -2.85
N GLU A 156 -3.77 2.27 -3.15
CA GLU A 156 -3.78 1.71 -4.50
C GLU A 156 -2.47 1.97 -5.27
N HIS A 157 -1.33 1.77 -4.59
CA HIS A 157 -0.01 2.11 -5.13
C HIS A 157 0.78 0.89 -5.60
N GLY A 158 0.17 0.09 -6.46
CA GLY A 158 0.82 -1.03 -7.15
C GLY A 158 1.28 -0.67 -8.57
N ALA A 159 1.11 -1.62 -9.49
CA ALA A 159 1.31 -1.37 -10.92
C ALA A 159 0.09 -0.63 -11.51
N ASN A 160 -1.09 -1.23 -11.40
CA ASN A 160 -2.36 -0.72 -11.90
C ASN A 160 -3.51 -1.21 -11.01
N PRO A 161 -3.97 -0.42 -10.04
CA PRO A 161 -3.70 1.01 -9.85
C PRO A 161 -2.29 1.32 -9.29
N GLY A 162 -1.84 2.57 -9.44
CA GLY A 162 -0.52 3.03 -8.97
C GLY A 162 0.36 3.55 -10.10
N LEU A 163 1.38 2.79 -10.50
CA LEU A 163 2.39 3.14 -11.52
C LEU A 163 1.80 3.72 -12.81
N VAL A 164 0.68 3.19 -13.29
CA VAL A 164 -0.02 3.70 -14.49
C VAL A 164 -0.40 5.18 -14.39
N SER A 165 -0.68 5.70 -13.18
CA SER A 165 -0.95 7.12 -12.95
C SER A 165 0.30 7.99 -13.09
N HIS A 166 1.48 7.44 -12.81
CA HIS A 166 2.75 8.12 -13.05
C HIS A 166 3.09 8.11 -14.54
N TRP A 167 2.97 6.96 -15.20
CA TRP A 167 3.18 6.86 -16.64
C TRP A 167 2.22 7.70 -17.46
N THR A 168 0.99 7.92 -16.97
CA THR A 168 0.05 8.85 -17.62
C THR A 168 0.61 10.28 -17.62
N LYS A 169 1.26 10.73 -16.54
CA LYS A 169 1.89 12.06 -16.49
C LYS A 169 3.07 12.16 -17.46
N VAL A 170 3.95 11.15 -17.45
CA VAL A 170 5.08 11.08 -18.39
C VAL A 170 4.59 11.11 -19.84
N ALA A 171 3.58 10.31 -20.17
CA ALA A 171 3.02 10.27 -21.51
C ALA A 171 2.42 11.62 -21.95
N LEU A 172 1.78 12.37 -21.05
CA LEU A 172 1.28 13.71 -21.37
C LEU A 172 2.40 14.70 -21.68
N GLU A 173 3.51 14.64 -20.95
CA GLU A 173 4.71 15.45 -21.21
C GLU A 173 5.38 15.08 -22.53
N ASP A 174 5.49 13.77 -22.82
CA ASP A 174 6.05 13.26 -24.07
C ASP A 174 5.20 13.71 -25.28
N ILE A 175 3.88 13.61 -25.19
CA ILE A 175 2.96 14.07 -26.25
C ILE A 175 3.11 15.59 -26.47
N ALA A 176 3.13 16.38 -25.41
CA ALA A 176 3.28 17.83 -25.52
C ALA A 176 4.62 18.21 -26.18
N THR A 177 5.71 17.54 -25.77
CA THR A 177 7.05 17.74 -26.34
C THR A 177 7.07 17.40 -27.84
N ALA A 178 6.47 16.28 -28.23
CA ALA A 178 6.39 15.87 -29.62
C ALA A 178 5.57 16.85 -30.48
N MET A 179 4.46 17.37 -29.95
CA MET A 179 3.62 18.36 -30.65
C MET A 179 4.35 19.70 -30.85
N LEU A 180 5.10 20.17 -29.85
CA LEU A 180 5.87 21.41 -29.94
C LEU A 180 7.03 21.28 -30.94
N ALA A 181 7.74 20.15 -30.93
CA ALA A 181 8.81 19.91 -31.90
C ALA A 181 8.28 19.87 -33.35
N GLN A 182 7.09 19.31 -33.58
CA GLN A 182 6.44 19.32 -34.89
C GLN A 182 6.03 20.74 -35.33
N SER A 183 5.44 21.53 -34.43
CA SER A 183 5.00 22.88 -34.77
C SER A 183 6.16 23.84 -35.09
N GLU A 184 7.30 23.69 -34.41
CA GLU A 184 8.54 24.41 -34.74
C GLU A 184 9.07 24.05 -36.14
N LEU A 185 9.07 22.76 -36.50
CA LEU A 185 9.47 22.30 -37.83
C LEU A 185 8.55 22.83 -38.93
N ASP A 186 7.25 22.87 -38.69
CA ASP A 186 6.28 23.39 -39.65
C ASP A 186 6.34 24.93 -39.77
N GLY A 187 6.66 25.63 -38.68
CA GLY A 187 6.91 27.07 -38.68
C GLY A 187 8.19 27.46 -39.40
N ALA A 188 9.27 26.68 -39.27
CA ALA A 188 10.55 26.92 -39.94
C ALA A 188 10.56 26.60 -41.44
N ARG A 189 9.56 25.85 -41.93
CA ARG A 189 9.39 25.52 -43.35
C ARG A 189 8.57 26.56 -44.14
N ARG A 190 8.00 27.56 -43.46
CA ARG A 190 7.27 28.68 -44.07
C ARG A 190 8.17 29.90 -44.20
#